data_AF-A0A024S0F4-F1
#
_entry.id   AF-A0A024S0F4-F1
#
_cell.length_a   1.000
_cell.length_b   1.000
_cell.length_c   1.000
_cell.angle_alpha   90.00
_cell.angle_beta   90.00
_cell.angle_gamma   90.00
#
_symmetry.space_group_name_H-M   'P 1'
#
loop_
_entity.id
_entity.type
_entity.pdbx_description
1 polymer ?
#
loop_
_entity_poly.entity_id
_entity_poly.type
_entity_poly.pdbx_seq_one_letter_code
_entity_poly.pdbx_strand_id
1 'polypeptide(L)'
;MQFLSQSVGFSDHILLATAPLGIITVIVAAIRVGGPLWLKALFGRATENVAAAEMEIMSSTSREVCELWNGRDVVRYLGSAAVWEFICLLPGKDVPKHPKIRVVSMDEATSHGYIERGDRQNEVIIIRNIRPDSPNISHNRSRNTGRLELRFWACVGVFLQISLLVYGGLITQYSGITSNFQKDSHAVESYSFPLTLAGTLLLRIGMGICSHVVGSSTEEEIFIPAESWRARLVWLQQQKTVGDQEFKSFALFTKDDQPNIITSSRVNQDQYFNGKKQQGTNQSGILGLQFRTLLGTAMSLTGYVGQFVGIRGMHWSFSVASLVVVLAMALARALARRGLMTPMFSQALPPEFELDWFADTLRNI
;
A
#
# COMPACT_ATOMS: atom_id res chain seq x y z
N MET A 1 2.50 9.64 -2.45
CA MET A 1 2.99 8.39 -1.83
C MET A 1 1.89 7.54 -1.22
N GLN A 2 0.73 8.09 -0.87
CA GLN A 2 -0.35 7.34 -0.24
C GLN A 2 -0.77 6.06 -1.00
N PHE A 3 -0.56 6.00 -2.31
CA PHE A 3 -0.77 4.77 -3.08
C PHE A 3 0.24 3.66 -2.72
N LEU A 4 1.53 4.00 -2.56
CA LEU A 4 2.59 3.05 -2.18
C LEU A 4 2.39 2.55 -0.76
N SER A 5 2.03 3.43 0.18
CA SER A 5 1.71 3.04 1.56
C SER A 5 0.42 2.25 1.69
N GLN A 6 -0.27 1.96 0.59
CA GLN A 6 -1.50 1.17 0.53
C GLN A 6 -1.39 0.00 -0.46
N SER A 7 -0.20 -0.23 -1.03
CA SER A 7 0.06 -1.26 -2.03
C SER A 7 0.52 -2.55 -1.34
N VAL A 8 -0.33 -3.58 -1.39
CA VAL A 8 -0.21 -4.82 -0.59
C VAL A 8 -0.08 -6.04 -1.53
N GLY A 9 -0.34 -5.86 -2.83
CA GLY A 9 -0.45 -6.97 -3.77
C GLY A 9 0.28 -6.77 -5.09
N PHE A 10 0.52 -7.89 -5.78
CA PHE A 10 1.10 -7.89 -7.13
C PHE A 10 0.31 -7.03 -8.13
N SER A 11 -1.02 -7.00 -8.02
CA SER A 11 -1.86 -6.13 -8.84
C SER A 11 -1.63 -4.65 -8.59
N ASP A 12 -1.25 -4.25 -7.37
CA ASP A 12 -0.88 -2.88 -7.04
C ASP A 12 0.46 -2.50 -7.68
N HIS A 13 1.43 -3.42 -7.67
CA HIS A 13 2.72 -3.21 -8.33
C HIS A 13 2.54 -3.00 -9.84
N ILE A 14 1.66 -3.78 -10.49
CA ILE A 14 1.32 -3.59 -11.90
C ILE A 14 0.64 -2.23 -12.11
N LEU A 15 -0.34 -1.89 -11.27
CA LEU A 15 -1.11 -0.64 -11.38
C LEU A 15 -0.25 0.61 -11.14
N LEU A 16 0.78 0.51 -10.30
CA LEU A 16 1.78 1.56 -10.11
C LEU A 16 2.71 1.67 -11.32
N ALA A 17 3.13 0.54 -11.90
CA ALA A 17 4.07 0.50 -13.01
C ALA A 17 3.47 0.93 -14.36
N THR A 18 2.15 0.83 -14.56
CA THR A 18 1.47 1.23 -15.81
C THR A 18 1.21 2.74 -15.87
N ALA A 19 1.75 3.45 -16.86
CA ALA A 19 1.67 4.92 -16.94
C ALA A 19 2.02 5.61 -15.59
N PRO A 20 3.26 5.45 -15.11
CA PRO A 20 3.64 5.87 -13.76
C PRO A 20 3.57 7.39 -13.63
N LEU A 21 2.93 7.87 -12.56
CA LEU A 21 2.96 9.27 -12.16
C LEU A 21 3.95 9.42 -11.00
N GLY A 22 4.89 10.36 -11.11
CA GLY A 22 5.92 10.57 -10.10
C GLY A 22 7.04 9.52 -10.10
N ILE A 23 7.60 9.19 -11.26
CA ILE A 23 8.71 8.23 -11.43
C ILE A 23 9.85 8.49 -10.43
N ILE A 24 10.33 9.74 -10.33
CA ILE A 24 11.40 10.12 -9.41
C ILE A 24 10.99 9.85 -7.96
N THR A 25 9.73 10.09 -7.60
CA THR A 25 9.25 9.84 -6.25
C THR A 25 9.35 8.35 -5.90
N VAL A 26 8.93 7.45 -6.81
CA VAL A 26 8.99 6.00 -6.59
C VAL A 26 10.43 5.49 -6.53
N ILE A 27 11.31 6.02 -7.39
CA ILE A 27 12.75 5.74 -7.35
C ILE A 27 13.32 6.12 -5.98
N VAL A 28 13.05 7.35 -5.52
CA VAL A 28 13.51 7.84 -4.21
C VAL A 28 12.92 7.00 -3.08
N ALA A 29 11.65 6.61 -3.15
CA ALA A 29 11.04 5.70 -2.17
C ALA A 29 11.77 4.35 -2.08
N ALA A 30 12.04 3.71 -3.22
CA ALA A 30 12.76 2.44 -3.25
C ALA A 30 14.19 2.59 -2.68
N ILE A 31 14.88 3.71 -2.97
CA ILE A 31 16.21 4.00 -2.41
C ILE A 31 16.15 4.22 -0.90
N ARG A 32 15.18 4.97 -0.40
CA ARG A 32 15.00 5.24 1.04
C ARG A 32 14.77 3.96 1.82
N VAL A 33 13.99 3.04 1.26
CA VAL A 33 13.66 1.75 1.91
C VAL A 33 14.80 0.73 1.74
N GLY A 34 15.18 0.39 0.50
CA GLY A 34 16.08 -0.74 0.20
C GLY A 34 17.47 -0.38 -0.33
N GLY A 35 17.81 0.90 -0.48
CA GLY A 35 19.06 1.34 -1.11
C GLY A 35 20.30 1.22 -0.21
N PRO A 36 21.50 1.02 -0.79
CA PRO A 36 22.75 1.10 -0.04
C PRO A 36 23.05 2.53 0.43
N LEU A 37 23.84 2.68 1.49
CA LEU A 37 24.15 3.98 2.13
C LEU A 37 24.69 5.04 1.15
N TRP A 38 25.58 4.65 0.24
CA TRP A 38 26.13 5.58 -0.75
C TRP A 38 25.06 6.10 -1.72
N LEU A 39 24.09 5.25 -2.10
CA LEU A 39 22.99 5.63 -2.99
C LEU A 39 22.00 6.52 -2.24
N LYS A 40 21.74 6.22 -0.96
CA LYS A 40 20.97 7.12 -0.08
C LYS A 40 21.65 8.49 0.07
N ALA A 41 22.98 8.53 0.21
CA ALA A 41 23.75 9.76 0.29
C ALA A 41 23.63 10.62 -0.97
N LEU A 42 23.66 10.01 -2.15
CA LEU A 42 23.51 10.71 -3.43
C LEU A 42 22.19 11.49 -3.54
N PHE A 43 21.11 10.96 -2.94
CA PHE A 43 19.79 11.61 -2.93
C PHE A 43 19.53 12.43 -1.64
N GLY A 44 20.57 12.69 -0.83
CA GLY A 44 20.45 13.50 0.39
C GLY A 44 19.69 12.82 1.52
N ARG A 45 19.68 11.48 1.57
CA ARG A 45 18.93 10.65 2.54
C ARG A 45 19.83 9.70 3.33
N ALA A 46 21.13 9.98 3.43
CA ALA A 46 22.10 9.13 4.13
C ALA A 46 21.80 8.98 5.64
N THR A 47 21.36 10.07 6.27
CA THR A 47 21.12 10.15 7.73
C THR A 47 19.63 10.09 8.08
N GLU A 48 18.80 9.65 7.14
CA GLU A 48 17.37 9.54 7.37
C GLU A 48 17.04 8.36 8.29
N ASN A 49 16.16 8.60 9.27
CA ASN A 49 15.68 7.54 10.14
C ASN A 49 14.80 6.55 9.36
N VAL A 50 14.97 5.24 9.61
CA VAL A 50 14.19 4.18 8.96
C VAL A 50 12.69 4.37 9.23
N ALA A 51 12.32 4.77 10.45
CA ALA A 51 10.94 5.09 10.81
C ALA A 51 10.34 6.24 9.97
N ALA A 52 11.16 7.22 9.56
CA ALA A 52 10.70 8.32 8.72
C ALA A 52 10.37 7.84 7.29
N ALA A 53 11.16 6.91 6.75
CA ALA A 53 10.85 6.26 5.48
C ALA A 53 9.60 5.38 5.59
N GLU A 54 9.45 4.62 6.68
CA GLU A 54 8.27 3.80 6.94
C GLU A 54 6.97 4.64 6.98
N MET A 55 6.99 5.72 7.77
CA MET A 55 5.85 6.63 7.95
C MET A 55 5.31 7.18 6.61
N GLU A 56 6.19 7.52 5.68
CA GLU A 56 5.80 8.17 4.42
C GLU A 56 5.54 7.21 3.26
N ILE A 57 6.19 6.03 3.25
CA ILE A 57 6.30 5.20 2.04
C ILE A 57 5.70 3.80 2.23
N MET A 58 5.89 3.18 3.39
CA MET A 58 5.60 1.76 3.59
C MET A 58 4.16 1.54 4.06
N SER A 59 3.57 0.38 3.76
CA SER A 59 2.26 -0.03 4.31
C SER A 59 2.32 -0.43 5.78
N SER A 60 3.51 -0.74 6.31
CA SER A 60 3.68 -1.27 7.66
C SER A 60 3.53 -0.23 8.76
N THR A 61 3.09 -0.67 9.93
CA THR A 61 3.27 0.06 11.18
C THR A 61 4.26 -0.70 12.06
N SER A 62 4.92 0.03 12.96
CA SER A 62 5.91 -0.54 13.88
C SER A 62 5.80 0.12 15.25
N ARG A 63 6.72 -0.22 16.16
CA ARG A 63 6.84 0.49 17.45
C ARG A 63 7.25 1.96 17.29
N GLU A 64 7.80 2.33 16.14
CA GLU A 64 8.30 3.68 15.85
C GLU A 64 7.38 4.46 14.92
N VAL A 65 6.36 3.83 14.34
CA VAL A 65 5.40 4.46 13.44
C VAL A 65 4.00 3.98 13.79
N CYS A 66 3.12 4.90 14.13
CA CYS A 66 1.72 4.60 14.46
C CYS A 66 0.72 5.40 13.65
N GLU A 67 -0.51 4.90 13.60
CA GLU A 67 -1.66 5.55 12.99
C GLU A 67 -2.61 6.09 14.07
N LEU A 68 -2.98 7.36 13.94
CA LEU A 68 -3.82 8.07 14.89
C LEU A 68 -4.89 8.89 14.20
N TRP A 69 -6.05 9.00 14.84
CA TRP A 69 -7.14 9.86 14.43
C TRP A 69 -6.99 11.26 15.02
N ASN A 70 -6.94 12.26 14.14
CA ASN A 70 -6.80 13.67 14.54
C ASN A 70 -8.15 14.41 14.71
N GLY A 71 -9.28 13.70 14.67
CA GLY A 71 -10.62 14.29 14.67
C GLY A 71 -11.23 14.46 13.28
N ARG A 72 -10.44 14.32 12.20
CA ARG A 72 -10.91 14.42 10.80
C ARG A 72 -10.49 13.23 9.95
N ASP A 73 -9.25 12.78 10.07
CA ASP A 73 -8.73 11.63 9.32
C ASP A 73 -7.65 10.88 10.11
N VAL A 74 -7.30 9.69 9.63
CA VAL A 74 -6.17 8.90 10.13
C VAL A 74 -4.87 9.47 9.57
N VAL A 75 -3.94 9.77 10.46
CA VAL A 75 -2.62 10.30 10.15
C VAL A 75 -1.55 9.40 10.73
N ARG A 76 -0.42 9.28 10.01
CA ARG A 76 0.74 8.50 10.46
C ARG A 76 1.74 9.39 11.16
N TYR A 77 2.24 8.94 12.30
CA TYR A 77 3.17 9.69 13.14
C TYR A 77 4.34 8.83 13.60
N LEU A 78 5.48 9.49 13.81
CA LEU A 78 6.65 8.90 14.46
C LEU A 78 6.38 8.76 15.96
N GLY A 79 6.62 7.55 16.47
CA GLY A 79 6.43 7.17 17.87
C GLY A 79 5.42 6.03 18.04
N SER A 80 5.24 5.64 19.29
CA SER A 80 4.24 4.65 19.70
C SER A 80 3.08 5.36 20.36
N ALA A 81 1.86 5.02 19.96
CA ALA A 81 0.65 5.46 20.61
C ALA A 81 -0.13 4.28 21.19
N ALA A 82 -0.81 4.53 22.31
CA ALA A 82 -1.62 3.52 22.98
C ALA A 82 -2.99 3.45 22.29
N VAL A 83 -3.02 2.69 21.20
CA VAL A 83 -4.26 2.31 20.51
C VAL A 83 -4.54 0.85 20.80
N TRP A 84 -5.70 0.55 21.36
CA TRP A 84 -6.15 -0.82 21.53
C TRP A 84 -7.01 -1.24 20.35
N GLU A 85 -6.64 -2.32 19.69
CA GLU A 85 -7.42 -2.92 18.61
C GLU A 85 -8.18 -4.15 19.11
N PHE A 86 -9.49 -4.15 18.87
CA PHE A 86 -10.40 -5.23 19.16
C PHE A 86 -11.05 -5.73 17.88
N ILE A 87 -10.99 -7.05 17.65
CA ILE A 87 -11.70 -7.73 16.56
C ILE A 87 -12.92 -8.40 17.17
N CYS A 88 -14.10 -7.89 16.85
CA CYS A 88 -15.36 -8.45 17.29
C CYS A 88 -15.85 -9.45 16.23
N LEU A 89 -15.83 -10.74 16.55
CA LEU A 89 -16.45 -11.80 15.76
C LEU A 89 -17.90 -11.98 16.21
N LEU A 90 -18.81 -11.70 15.30
CA LEU A 90 -20.25 -11.85 15.45
C LEU A 90 -20.71 -13.10 14.68
N PRO A 91 -21.65 -13.90 15.20
CA PRO A 91 -22.19 -15.03 14.45
C PRO A 91 -22.89 -14.55 13.16
N GLY A 92 -22.92 -15.39 12.13
CA GLY A 92 -23.49 -15.04 10.82
C GLY A 92 -25.02 -14.79 10.81
N LYS A 93 -25.75 -15.24 11.84
CA LYS A 93 -27.17 -14.94 12.08
C LYS A 93 -27.32 -13.74 13.03
N ASP A 94 -28.54 -13.23 13.17
CA ASP A 94 -28.87 -12.16 14.13
C ASP A 94 -28.15 -12.34 15.46
N VAL A 95 -27.64 -11.23 16.02
CA VAL A 95 -26.93 -11.26 17.30
C VAL A 95 -27.86 -11.86 18.36
N PRO A 96 -27.48 -12.97 19.02
CA PRO A 96 -28.33 -13.59 20.03
C PRO A 96 -28.59 -12.58 21.15
N LYS A 97 -29.83 -12.51 21.66
CA LYS A 97 -30.12 -11.71 22.86
C LYS A 97 -29.30 -12.25 24.04
N HIS A 98 -28.45 -11.42 24.64
CA HIS A 98 -27.49 -11.77 25.69
C HIS A 98 -26.42 -12.80 25.27
N PRO A 99 -25.51 -12.43 24.35
CA PRO A 99 -24.45 -13.34 23.94
C PRO A 99 -23.45 -13.56 25.07
N LYS A 100 -22.89 -14.77 25.18
CA LYS A 100 -21.71 -14.97 26.01
C LYS A 100 -20.52 -14.30 25.33
N ILE A 101 -19.94 -13.31 25.99
CA ILE A 101 -18.76 -12.58 25.51
C ILE A 101 -17.51 -13.29 26.01
N ARG A 102 -16.61 -13.67 25.09
CA ARG A 102 -15.30 -14.21 25.43
C ARG A 102 -14.21 -13.30 24.87
N VAL A 103 -13.30 -12.85 25.73
CA VAL A 103 -12.11 -12.09 25.32
C VAL A 103 -10.94 -13.06 25.16
N VAL A 104 -10.33 -13.11 23.98
CA VAL A 104 -9.18 -13.97 23.68
C VAL A 104 -8.06 -13.18 23.03
N SER A 105 -6.82 -13.67 23.10
CA SER A 105 -5.70 -13.09 22.34
C SER A 105 -5.75 -13.51 20.87
N MET A 106 -5.05 -12.78 20.00
CA MET A 106 -4.96 -13.14 18.57
C MET A 106 -4.32 -14.53 18.34
N ASP A 107 -3.30 -14.89 19.13
CA ASP A 107 -2.63 -16.18 19.04
C ASP A 107 -3.53 -17.32 19.52
N GLU A 108 -4.30 -17.08 20.59
CA GLU A 108 -5.33 -18.00 21.08
C GLU A 108 -6.43 -18.16 20.02
N ALA A 109 -6.86 -17.06 19.38
CA ALA A 109 -7.90 -17.11 18.35
C ALA A 109 -7.50 -17.92 17.12
N THR A 110 -6.25 -17.78 16.69
CA THR A 110 -5.68 -18.58 15.60
C THR A 110 -5.53 -20.05 16.02
N SER A 111 -5.00 -20.31 17.21
CA SER A 111 -4.77 -21.68 17.73
C SER A 111 -6.06 -22.48 17.95
N HIS A 112 -7.13 -21.81 18.38
CA HIS A 112 -8.45 -22.41 18.55
C HIS A 112 -9.25 -22.48 17.23
N GLY A 113 -8.68 -21.99 16.13
CA GLY A 113 -9.34 -22.00 14.83
C GLY A 113 -10.53 -21.05 14.75
N TYR A 114 -10.70 -20.04 15.60
CA TYR A 114 -11.80 -19.08 15.40
C TYR A 114 -11.68 -18.30 14.08
N ILE A 115 -10.46 -18.26 13.53
CA ILE A 115 -10.12 -17.62 12.26
C ILE A 115 -10.07 -18.64 11.09
N GLU A 116 -10.23 -19.95 11.29
CA GLU A 116 -10.37 -20.91 10.15
C GLU A 116 -11.35 -22.08 10.33
N ARG A 117 -11.89 -22.40 11.52
CA ARG A 117 -13.08 -23.25 11.74
C ARG A 117 -13.60 -23.21 13.19
N GLY A 118 -14.88 -22.89 13.36
CA GLY A 118 -15.58 -23.11 14.64
C GLY A 118 -17.09 -22.91 14.55
N ASP A 119 -17.84 -24.02 14.70
CA ASP A 119 -19.30 -24.07 14.79
C ASP A 119 -19.75 -23.85 16.25
N ARG A 120 -20.03 -22.59 16.61
CA ARG A 120 -20.74 -22.20 17.85
C ARG A 120 -21.61 -20.98 17.59
N GLN A 121 -22.92 -21.17 17.48
CA GLN A 121 -23.84 -20.15 16.96
C GLN A 121 -24.30 -19.07 17.97
N ASN A 122 -23.83 -19.10 19.24
CA ASN A 122 -24.36 -18.23 20.32
C ASN A 122 -23.31 -17.42 21.13
N GLU A 123 -22.07 -17.32 20.67
CA GLU A 123 -21.00 -16.59 21.38
C GLU A 123 -20.59 -15.34 20.57
N VAL A 124 -20.24 -14.25 21.25
CA VAL A 124 -19.54 -13.11 20.62
C VAL A 124 -18.10 -13.16 21.10
N ILE A 125 -17.16 -13.28 20.16
CA ILE A 125 -15.74 -13.40 20.49
C ILE A 125 -15.09 -12.05 20.24
N ILE A 126 -14.50 -11.47 21.29
CA ILE A 126 -13.75 -10.24 21.20
C ILE A 126 -12.28 -10.60 21.28
N ILE A 127 -11.56 -10.41 20.19
CA ILE A 127 -10.14 -10.69 20.15
C ILE A 127 -9.41 -9.38 20.41
N ARG A 128 -8.59 -9.34 21.47
CA ARG A 128 -7.70 -8.20 21.69
C ARG A 128 -6.41 -8.47 20.91
N ASN A 129 -6.03 -7.54 20.04
CA ASN A 129 -4.70 -7.59 19.44
C ASN A 129 -3.67 -7.15 20.51
N ILE A 130 -2.79 -8.09 20.92
CA ILE A 130 -1.76 -7.88 21.95
C ILE A 130 -0.39 -7.66 21.29
N ARG A 131 -0.33 -7.58 19.95
CA ARG A 131 0.93 -7.35 19.26
C ARG A 131 1.54 -6.01 19.70
N PRO A 132 2.87 -5.95 19.84
CA PRO A 132 3.55 -4.75 20.30
C PRO A 132 3.60 -3.65 19.24
N ASP A 133 3.34 -4.00 17.97
CA ASP A 133 3.28 -3.05 16.87
C ASP A 133 1.92 -2.35 16.85
N SER A 134 1.91 -1.08 16.42
CA SER A 134 0.68 -0.31 16.36
C SER A 134 -0.26 -0.84 15.26
N PRO A 135 -1.59 -0.76 15.43
CA PRO A 135 -2.54 -1.33 14.47
C PRO A 135 -2.63 -0.52 13.17
N ASN A 136 -2.93 -1.20 12.06
CA ASN A 136 -3.13 -0.58 10.74
C ASN A 136 -4.60 -0.15 10.56
N ILE A 137 -4.93 1.04 11.03
CA ILE A 137 -6.27 1.62 10.93
C ILE A 137 -6.61 1.98 9.48
N SER A 138 -5.66 2.56 8.74
CA SER A 138 -5.83 3.07 7.37
C SER A 138 -6.14 1.96 6.36
N HIS A 139 -5.52 0.80 6.53
CA HIS A 139 -5.75 -0.39 5.69
C HIS A 139 -7.10 -1.03 5.95
N ASN A 140 -7.59 -0.97 7.19
CA ASN A 140 -8.80 -1.66 7.62
C ASN A 140 -10.02 -0.73 7.76
N ARG A 141 -9.88 0.57 7.45
CA ARG A 141 -10.93 1.59 7.62
C ARG A 141 -12.19 1.35 6.78
N SER A 142 -12.04 0.70 5.62
CA SER A 142 -13.10 0.49 4.64
C SER A 142 -13.05 -0.94 4.17
N ARG A 143 -14.19 -1.49 3.73
CA ARG A 143 -14.27 -2.82 3.14
C ARG A 143 -13.18 -2.94 2.07
N ASN A 144 -12.21 -3.82 2.31
CA ASN A 144 -11.07 -4.02 1.43
C ASN A 144 -11.54 -4.15 -0.02
N THR A 145 -11.02 -3.29 -0.90
CA THR A 145 -11.33 -3.31 -2.33
C THR A 145 -11.11 -4.71 -2.86
N GLY A 146 -12.13 -5.27 -3.52
CA GLY A 146 -12.09 -6.64 -3.98
C GLY A 146 -10.86 -6.86 -4.87
N ARG A 147 -10.13 -7.96 -4.67
CA ARG A 147 -8.98 -8.32 -5.54
C ARG A 147 -9.36 -8.29 -7.02
N LEU A 148 -10.63 -8.54 -7.35
CA LEU A 148 -11.20 -8.42 -8.70
C LEU A 148 -11.25 -6.98 -9.22
N GLU A 149 -11.67 -6.00 -8.42
CA GLU A 149 -11.73 -4.58 -8.82
C GLU A 149 -10.33 -4.05 -9.09
N LEU A 150 -9.36 -4.40 -8.22
CA LEU A 150 -7.98 -3.99 -8.42
C LEU A 150 -7.35 -4.63 -9.67
N ARG A 151 -7.62 -5.92 -9.92
CA ARG A 151 -7.22 -6.61 -11.16
C ARG A 151 -7.83 -5.97 -12.40
N PHE A 152 -9.09 -5.57 -12.33
CA PHE A 152 -9.77 -4.87 -13.42
C PHE A 152 -9.04 -3.56 -13.78
N TRP A 153 -8.73 -2.72 -12.79
CA TRP A 153 -7.98 -1.48 -13.03
C TRP A 153 -6.57 -1.72 -13.55
N ALA A 154 -5.88 -2.76 -13.07
CA ALA A 154 -4.58 -3.16 -13.60
C ALA A 154 -4.67 -3.58 -15.09
N CYS A 155 -5.70 -4.35 -15.47
CA CYS A 155 -5.96 -4.73 -16.86
C CYS A 155 -6.26 -3.52 -17.75
N VAL A 156 -7.09 -2.57 -17.29
CA VAL A 156 -7.36 -1.31 -17.98
C VAL A 156 -6.05 -0.56 -18.24
N GLY A 157 -5.17 -0.47 -17.25
CA GLY A 157 -3.88 0.19 -17.42
C GLY A 157 -2.93 -0.51 -18.39
N VAL A 158 -2.90 -1.84 -18.38
CA VAL A 158 -2.14 -2.61 -19.38
C VAL A 158 -2.69 -2.35 -20.78
N PHE A 159 -4.01 -2.34 -20.93
CA PHE A 159 -4.68 -2.10 -22.20
C PHE A 159 -4.36 -0.69 -22.74
N LEU A 160 -4.55 0.36 -21.94
CA LEU A 160 -4.24 1.74 -22.33
C LEU A 160 -2.77 1.90 -22.75
N GLN A 161 -1.85 1.24 -22.05
CA GLN A 161 -0.42 1.26 -22.39
C GLN A 161 -0.15 0.57 -23.75
N ILE A 162 -0.76 -0.59 -23.99
CA ILE A 162 -0.63 -1.31 -25.26
C ILE A 162 -1.23 -0.47 -26.40
N SER A 163 -2.42 0.10 -26.21
CA SER A 163 -3.07 0.97 -27.20
C SER A 163 -2.18 2.16 -27.59
N LEU A 164 -1.50 2.78 -26.62
CA LEU A 164 -0.56 3.87 -26.89
C LEU A 164 0.65 3.41 -27.73
N LEU A 165 1.22 2.25 -27.41
CA LEU A 165 2.34 1.68 -28.16
C LEU A 165 1.93 1.30 -29.59
N VAL A 166 0.75 0.71 -29.77
CA VAL A 166 0.17 0.39 -31.08
C VAL A 166 -0.06 1.68 -31.88
N TYR A 167 -0.64 2.71 -31.27
CA TYR A 167 -0.83 4.02 -31.90
C TYR A 167 0.51 4.62 -32.37
N GLY A 168 1.55 4.57 -31.51
CA GLY A 168 2.89 5.00 -31.88
C GLY A 168 3.49 4.22 -33.06
N GLY A 169 3.27 2.91 -33.10
CA GLY A 169 3.74 2.05 -34.20
C GLY A 169 3.02 2.35 -35.51
N LEU A 170 1.70 2.54 -35.45
CA LEU A 170 0.89 2.89 -36.63
C LEU A 170 1.30 4.22 -37.25
N ILE A 171 1.55 5.26 -36.43
CA ILE A 171 1.99 6.58 -36.95
C ILE A 171 3.35 6.48 -37.64
N THR A 172 4.25 5.64 -37.13
CA THR A 172 5.65 5.61 -37.58
C THR A 172 5.95 4.59 -38.68
N GLN A 173 5.24 3.46 -38.75
CA GLN A 173 5.54 2.37 -39.69
C GLN A 173 4.50 2.25 -40.83
N TYR A 174 3.29 2.77 -40.67
CA TYR A 174 2.24 2.59 -41.68
C TYR A 174 2.24 3.73 -42.72
N SER A 175 2.92 3.48 -43.85
CA SER A 175 3.15 4.40 -44.98
C SER A 175 1.91 5.20 -45.45
N GLY A 176 0.70 4.62 -45.39
CA GLY A 176 -0.53 5.30 -45.79
C GLY A 176 -1.06 6.37 -44.82
N ILE A 177 -0.62 6.36 -43.57
CA ILE A 177 -0.98 7.34 -42.52
C ILE A 177 0.20 8.27 -42.24
N THR A 178 1.44 7.78 -42.36
CA THR A 178 2.67 8.57 -42.16
C THR A 178 2.77 9.79 -43.09
N SER A 179 2.17 9.74 -44.29
CA SER A 179 2.10 10.90 -45.20
C SER A 179 1.31 12.09 -44.63
N ASN A 180 0.32 11.84 -43.79
CA ASN A 180 -0.50 12.87 -43.12
C ASN A 180 0.07 13.30 -41.75
N PHE A 181 1.04 12.57 -41.20
CA PHE A 181 1.63 12.80 -39.88
C PHE A 181 3.14 13.06 -39.99
N GLN A 182 3.50 14.07 -40.78
CA GLN A 182 4.87 14.55 -40.89
C GLN A 182 5.23 15.43 -39.68
N LYS A 183 6.47 15.35 -39.23
CA LYS A 183 7.01 16.25 -38.21
C LYS A 183 7.91 17.25 -38.92
N ASP A 184 7.57 18.53 -38.84
CA ASP A 184 8.34 19.63 -39.45
C ASP A 184 8.67 19.40 -40.94
N SER A 185 7.71 18.86 -41.71
CA SER A 185 7.83 18.53 -43.14
C SER A 185 8.81 17.39 -43.49
N HIS A 186 9.33 16.67 -42.48
CA HIS A 186 10.15 15.48 -42.65
C HIS A 186 9.47 14.23 -42.08
N ALA A 187 9.84 13.07 -42.61
CA ALA A 187 9.41 11.78 -42.08
C ALA A 187 9.94 11.61 -40.65
N VAL A 188 9.13 10.99 -39.77
CA VAL A 188 9.53 10.69 -38.39
C VAL A 188 10.83 9.86 -38.40
N GLU A 189 11.81 10.27 -37.60
CA GLU A 189 13.11 9.59 -37.57
C GLU A 189 12.94 8.14 -37.11
N SER A 190 13.51 7.19 -37.86
CA SER A 190 13.28 5.75 -37.69
C SER A 190 13.72 5.21 -36.32
N TYR A 191 14.57 5.94 -35.59
CA TYR A 191 15.00 5.58 -34.23
C TYR A 191 13.98 5.96 -33.15
N SER A 192 13.06 6.89 -33.44
CA SER A 192 12.17 7.49 -32.43
C SER A 192 11.20 6.48 -31.81
N PHE A 193 10.59 5.64 -32.65
CA PHE A 193 9.66 4.61 -32.20
C PHE A 193 10.32 3.46 -31.44
N PRO A 194 11.38 2.78 -31.94
CA PRO A 194 12.03 1.71 -31.21
C PRO A 194 12.62 2.19 -29.88
N LEU A 195 13.15 3.42 -29.83
CA LEU A 195 13.63 4.03 -28.58
C LEU A 195 12.50 4.30 -27.59
N THR A 196 11.36 4.82 -28.07
CA THR A 196 10.16 5.04 -27.23
C THR A 196 9.62 3.72 -26.67
N LEU A 197 9.51 2.69 -27.51
CA LEU A 197 9.05 1.37 -27.12
C LEU A 197 9.99 0.74 -26.08
N ALA A 198 11.29 0.70 -26.37
CA ALA A 198 12.30 0.15 -25.46
C ALA A 198 12.34 0.93 -24.13
N GLY A 199 12.35 2.26 -24.19
CA GLY A 199 12.33 3.12 -23.01
C GLY A 199 11.09 2.91 -22.15
N THR A 200 9.91 2.80 -22.78
CA THR A 200 8.63 2.57 -22.08
C THR A 200 8.59 1.20 -21.39
N LEU A 201 9.06 0.14 -22.06
CA LEU A 201 9.13 -1.20 -21.48
C LEU A 201 10.15 -1.25 -20.34
N LEU A 202 11.32 -0.66 -20.55
CA LEU A 202 12.39 -0.62 -19.54
C LEU A 202 11.95 0.15 -18.29
N LEU A 203 11.30 1.30 -18.47
CA LEU A 203 10.72 2.09 -17.39
C LEU A 203 9.65 1.29 -16.63
N ARG A 204 8.73 0.63 -17.35
CA ARG A 204 7.66 -0.16 -16.72
C ARG A 204 8.21 -1.30 -15.87
N ILE A 205 9.22 -2.02 -16.36
CA ILE A 205 9.88 -3.09 -15.61
C ILE A 205 10.62 -2.52 -14.40
N GLY A 206 11.38 -1.43 -14.58
CA GLY A 206 12.08 -0.76 -13.49
C GLY A 206 11.15 -0.30 -12.37
N MET A 207 10.02 0.31 -12.73
CA MET A 207 8.99 0.76 -11.78
C MET A 207 8.35 -0.40 -11.03
N GLY A 208 8.12 -1.54 -11.71
CA GLY A 208 7.66 -2.77 -11.08
C GLY A 208 8.66 -3.30 -10.04
N ILE A 209 9.96 -3.29 -10.36
CA ILE A 209 11.03 -3.68 -9.43
C ILE A 209 11.08 -2.72 -8.23
N CYS A 210 11.05 -1.41 -8.46
CA CYS A 210 11.05 -0.41 -7.38
C CYS A 210 9.83 -0.57 -6.46
N SER A 211 8.64 -0.83 -7.02
CA SER A 211 7.44 -1.10 -6.24
C SER A 211 7.57 -2.37 -5.41
N HIS A 212 8.13 -3.44 -6.00
CA HIS A 212 8.35 -4.70 -5.31
C HIS A 212 9.39 -4.57 -4.19
N VAL A 213 10.45 -3.78 -4.36
CA VAL A 213 11.43 -3.49 -3.29
C VAL A 213 10.73 -2.88 -2.07
N VAL A 214 9.88 -1.88 -2.28
CA VAL A 214 9.11 -1.25 -1.18
C VAL A 214 8.20 -2.27 -0.51
N GLY A 215 7.41 -3.03 -1.27
CA GLY A 215 6.50 -4.04 -0.72
C GLY A 215 7.21 -5.23 -0.06
N SER A 216 8.42 -5.59 -0.52
CA SER A 216 9.21 -6.67 0.10
C SER A 216 9.84 -6.28 1.44
N SER A 217 9.79 -4.99 1.80
CA SER A 217 10.30 -4.49 3.08
C SER A 217 9.22 -4.47 4.17
N THR A 218 7.99 -4.82 3.81
CA THR A 218 6.83 -4.97 4.69
C THR A 218 6.38 -6.43 4.69
N GLU A 219 6.13 -6.98 5.88
CA GLU A 219 5.50 -8.29 6.05
C GLU A 219 4.01 -8.07 6.27
N GLU A 220 3.20 -8.78 5.48
CA GLU A 220 1.76 -8.56 5.43
C GLU A 220 1.04 -9.87 5.74
N GLU A 221 0.23 -9.83 6.78
CA GLU A 221 -0.60 -10.95 7.21
C GLU A 221 -2.07 -10.61 6.98
N ILE A 222 -2.80 -11.53 6.35
CA ILE A 222 -4.21 -11.37 6.04
C ILE A 222 -4.99 -12.42 6.82
N PHE A 223 -5.81 -11.96 7.76
CA PHE A 223 -6.72 -12.81 8.53
C PHE A 223 -8.10 -12.79 7.89
N ILE A 224 -8.67 -13.97 7.68
CA ILE A 224 -10.00 -14.15 7.10
C ILE A 224 -10.90 -14.69 8.21
N PRO A 225 -12.07 -14.10 8.49
CA PRO A 225 -13.00 -14.70 9.44
C PRO A 225 -13.50 -16.05 8.90
N ALA A 226 -13.63 -17.04 9.78
CA ALA A 226 -14.21 -18.33 9.41
C ALA A 226 -15.66 -18.15 8.90
N GLU A 227 -16.13 -19.05 8.01
CA GLU A 227 -17.40 -18.90 7.26
C GLU A 227 -18.65 -18.62 8.12
N SER A 228 -18.65 -19.04 9.38
CA SER A 228 -19.75 -18.83 10.34
C SER A 228 -19.73 -17.47 11.05
N TRP A 229 -18.69 -16.64 10.82
CA TRP A 229 -18.41 -15.44 11.59
C TRP A 229 -18.28 -14.19 10.72
N ARG A 230 -18.74 -13.06 11.25
CA ARG A 230 -18.60 -11.72 10.68
C ARG A 230 -17.64 -10.93 11.57
N ALA A 231 -16.56 -10.42 11.01
CA ALA A 231 -15.59 -9.63 11.76
C ALA A 231 -15.91 -8.12 11.68
N ARG A 232 -15.80 -7.42 12.82
CA ARG A 232 -15.79 -5.96 12.89
C ARG A 232 -14.62 -5.49 13.73
N LEU A 233 -14.05 -4.36 13.36
CA LEU A 233 -12.90 -3.78 14.05
C LEU A 233 -13.33 -2.58 14.87
N VAL A 234 -12.80 -2.52 16.09
CA VAL A 234 -12.94 -1.39 17.00
C VAL A 234 -11.54 -0.99 17.47
N TRP A 235 -11.19 0.27 17.27
CA TRP A 235 -9.96 0.86 17.78
C TRP A 235 -10.29 1.88 18.86
N LEU A 236 -9.70 1.69 20.04
CA LEU A 236 -9.77 2.67 21.13
C LEU A 236 -8.44 3.40 21.19
N GLN A 237 -8.46 4.66 20.76
CA GLN A 237 -7.32 5.56 20.87
C GLN A 237 -7.40 6.31 22.20
N GLN A 238 -6.32 6.26 22.96
CA GLN A 238 -6.16 7.07 24.17
C GLN A 238 -5.66 8.48 23.87
N GLN A 239 -5.96 9.41 24.77
CA GLN A 239 -5.37 10.74 24.74
C GLN A 239 -3.85 10.66 24.92
N LYS A 240 -3.11 11.20 23.96
CA LYS A 240 -1.65 11.23 24.01
C LYS A 240 -1.10 12.35 23.16
N THR A 241 -0.02 12.97 23.63
CA THR A 241 0.78 13.90 22.84
C THR A 241 1.87 13.11 22.12
N VAL A 242 1.92 13.21 20.79
CA VAL A 242 2.93 12.56 19.95
C VAL A 242 3.62 13.63 19.10
N GLY A 243 4.91 13.85 19.37
CA GLY A 243 5.61 15.03 18.85
C GLY A 243 5.00 16.31 19.40
N ASP A 244 4.63 17.23 18.49
CA ASP A 244 4.02 18.53 18.83
C ASP A 244 2.49 18.53 18.74
N GLN A 245 1.87 17.39 18.38
CA GLN A 245 0.42 17.28 18.23
C GLN A 245 -0.22 16.53 19.41
N GLU A 246 -1.28 17.13 19.97
CA GLU A 246 -2.14 16.50 20.96
C GLU A 246 -3.26 15.70 20.28
N PHE A 247 -3.31 14.39 20.56
CA PHE A 247 -4.39 13.52 20.13
C PHE A 247 -5.34 13.29 21.29
N LYS A 248 -6.64 13.43 21.04
CA LYS A 248 -7.70 13.17 22.02
C LYS A 248 -8.11 11.70 22.00
N SER A 249 -8.85 11.29 23.03
CA SER A 249 -9.43 9.96 23.10
C SER A 249 -10.59 9.79 22.12
N PHE A 250 -10.54 8.73 21.31
CA PHE A 250 -11.55 8.40 20.32
C PHE A 250 -11.79 6.90 20.22
N ALA A 251 -13.04 6.48 20.09
CA ALA A 251 -13.41 5.17 19.58
C ALA A 251 -13.64 5.26 18.07
N LEU A 252 -12.97 4.40 17.31
CA LEU A 252 -13.14 4.22 15.88
C LEU A 252 -13.71 2.83 15.64
N PHE A 253 -14.68 2.68 14.74
CA PHE A 253 -15.24 1.37 14.44
C PHE A 253 -15.68 1.24 12.98
N THR A 254 -15.59 0.01 12.47
CA THR A 254 -16.04 -0.32 11.11
C THR A 254 -17.54 -0.58 11.11
N LYS A 255 -18.29 0.11 10.23
CA LYS A 255 -19.73 -0.10 10.06
C LYS A 255 -20.06 -1.43 9.38
N ASP A 256 -19.32 -1.72 8.32
CA ASP A 256 -19.53 -2.91 7.50
C ASP A 256 -18.67 -4.06 8.04
N ASP A 257 -19.13 -5.28 7.80
CA ASP A 257 -18.34 -6.46 8.17
C ASP A 257 -17.11 -6.55 7.27
N GLN A 258 -15.98 -6.83 7.92
CA GLN A 258 -14.69 -6.91 7.26
C GLN A 258 -14.51 -8.32 6.70
N PRO A 259 -14.37 -8.47 5.37
CA PRO A 259 -14.14 -9.78 4.77
C PRO A 259 -12.73 -10.29 5.06
N ASN A 260 -11.76 -9.39 5.25
CA ASN A 260 -10.38 -9.71 5.60
C ASN A 260 -9.84 -8.59 6.50
N ILE A 261 -8.98 -8.94 7.46
CA ILE A 261 -8.24 -8.01 8.33
C ILE A 261 -6.78 -8.06 7.90
N ILE A 262 -6.20 -6.91 7.58
CA ILE A 262 -4.81 -6.80 7.13
C ILE A 262 -3.97 -6.24 8.27
N THR A 263 -2.93 -6.94 8.67
CA THR A 263 -1.90 -6.38 9.55
C THR A 263 -0.57 -6.38 8.81
N SER A 264 0.10 -5.25 8.80
CA SER A 264 1.39 -5.08 8.13
C SER A 264 2.44 -4.61 9.14
N SER A 265 3.50 -5.38 9.29
CA SER A 265 4.63 -5.07 10.15
C SER A 265 5.88 -4.81 9.31
N ARG A 266 6.78 -3.97 9.82
CA ARG A 266 8.05 -3.72 9.16
C ARG A 266 8.94 -4.95 9.31
N VAL A 267 9.51 -5.44 8.21
CA VAL A 267 10.50 -6.51 8.28
C VAL A 267 11.68 -6.02 9.11
N ASN A 268 11.94 -6.66 10.25
CA ASN A 268 12.92 -6.19 11.22
C ASN A 268 14.36 -6.43 10.70
N GLN A 269 14.93 -5.40 10.09
CA GLN A 269 16.28 -5.45 9.53
C GLN A 269 17.38 -5.42 10.60
N ASP A 270 17.06 -5.06 11.86
CA ASP A 270 18.04 -4.94 12.96
C ASP A 270 18.34 -6.27 13.66
N GLN A 271 17.43 -7.26 13.59
CA GLN A 271 17.73 -8.63 14.02
C GLN A 271 18.86 -9.27 13.17
N TYR A 272 19.14 -8.75 11.98
CA TYR A 272 20.29 -9.16 11.16
C TYR A 272 21.62 -8.58 11.64
N PHE A 273 21.64 -7.44 12.32
CA PHE A 273 22.87 -6.79 12.78
C PHE A 273 23.32 -7.25 14.18
N ASN A 274 22.37 -7.63 15.06
CA ASN A 274 22.66 -7.98 16.46
C ASN A 274 22.39 -9.45 16.85
N GLY A 275 21.90 -10.28 15.92
CA GLY A 275 21.69 -11.71 16.14
C GLY A 275 22.94 -12.54 15.81
N LYS A 276 23.40 -13.35 16.77
CA LYS A 276 24.52 -14.31 16.65
C LYS A 276 24.61 -14.97 15.26
N LYS A 277 25.84 -15.06 14.73
CA LYS A 277 26.24 -15.93 13.60
C LYS A 277 25.45 -17.25 13.60
N GLN A 278 24.43 -17.35 12.77
CA GLN A 278 23.91 -18.63 12.27
C GLN A 278 24.04 -18.63 10.76
N GLN A 279 24.62 -19.73 10.29
CA GLN A 279 25.32 -19.92 9.03
C GLN A 279 24.47 -19.67 7.77
N GLY A 280 25.08 -19.02 6.78
CA GLY A 280 25.11 -19.53 5.40
C GLY A 280 24.14 -18.95 4.37
N THR A 281 22.97 -18.43 4.74
CA THR A 281 21.90 -18.11 3.75
C THR A 281 21.37 -16.67 3.79
N ASN A 282 21.59 -15.93 4.88
CA ASN A 282 20.84 -14.70 5.16
C ASN A 282 21.52 -13.40 4.68
N GLN A 283 22.84 -13.39 4.43
CA GLN A 283 23.53 -12.22 3.86
C GLN A 283 23.08 -11.93 2.41
N SER A 284 22.62 -12.97 1.71
CA SER A 284 22.08 -12.91 0.34
C SER A 284 20.80 -12.07 0.23
N GLY A 285 20.00 -11.96 1.30
CA GLY A 285 18.74 -11.21 1.31
C GLY A 285 18.94 -9.70 1.23
N ILE A 286 19.83 -9.15 2.08
CA ILE A 286 20.12 -7.71 2.12
C ILE A 286 20.85 -7.26 0.85
N LEU A 287 21.88 -8.01 0.42
CA LEU A 287 22.57 -7.74 -0.84
C LEU A 287 21.62 -7.88 -2.03
N GLY A 288 20.71 -8.86 -1.99
CA GLY A 288 19.66 -9.05 -2.99
C GLY A 288 18.69 -7.86 -3.07
N LEU A 289 18.26 -7.32 -1.93
CA LEU A 289 17.38 -6.14 -1.88
C LEU A 289 18.08 -4.88 -2.40
N GLN A 290 19.33 -4.64 -1.98
CA GLN A 290 20.14 -3.53 -2.47
C GLN A 290 20.40 -3.63 -3.97
N PHE A 291 20.71 -4.84 -4.46
CA PHE A 291 20.92 -5.10 -5.89
C PHE A 291 19.63 -4.87 -6.69
N ARG A 292 18.48 -5.36 -6.20
CA ARG A 292 17.17 -5.10 -6.83
C ARG A 292 16.84 -3.62 -6.86
N THR A 293 17.15 -2.88 -5.79
CA THR A 293 16.96 -1.42 -5.73
C THR A 293 17.84 -0.72 -6.76
N LEU A 294 19.12 -1.08 -6.84
CA LEU A 294 20.03 -0.52 -7.83
C LEU A 294 19.58 -0.82 -9.27
N LEU A 295 19.20 -2.07 -9.54
CA LEU A 295 18.70 -2.50 -10.84
C LEU A 295 17.43 -1.76 -11.23
N GLY A 296 16.43 -1.72 -10.33
CA GLY A 296 15.15 -1.05 -10.58
C GLY A 296 15.32 0.46 -10.81
N THR A 297 16.19 1.12 -10.03
CA THR A 297 16.47 2.55 -10.16
C THR A 297 17.22 2.87 -11.46
N ALA A 298 18.24 2.09 -11.82
CA ALA A 298 18.99 2.24 -13.06
C ALA A 298 18.11 2.00 -14.30
N MET A 299 17.29 0.94 -14.30
CA MET A 299 16.34 0.64 -15.37
C MET A 299 15.29 1.75 -15.50
N SER A 300 14.72 2.23 -14.39
CA SER A 300 13.72 3.30 -14.41
C SER A 300 14.28 4.61 -14.94
N LEU A 301 15.49 5.00 -14.52
CA LEU A 301 16.13 6.23 -14.97
C LEU A 301 16.50 6.17 -16.45
N THR A 302 17.12 5.07 -16.86
CA THR A 302 17.51 4.86 -18.27
C THR A 302 16.28 4.78 -19.17
N GLY A 303 15.25 4.06 -18.74
CA GLY A 303 13.98 3.94 -19.44
C GLY A 303 13.25 5.28 -19.58
N TYR A 304 13.22 6.08 -18.51
CA TYR A 304 12.63 7.42 -18.52
C TYR A 304 13.34 8.36 -19.50
N VAL A 305 14.67 8.40 -19.48
CA VAL A 305 15.46 9.22 -20.42
C VAL A 305 15.26 8.74 -21.86
N GLY A 306 15.33 7.43 -22.11
CA GLY A 306 15.10 6.85 -23.43
C GLY A 306 13.70 7.16 -23.96
N GLN A 307 12.67 7.00 -23.12
CA GLN A 307 11.29 7.35 -23.47
C GLN A 307 11.16 8.85 -23.79
N PHE A 308 11.75 9.73 -22.99
CA PHE A 308 11.69 11.17 -23.22
C PHE A 308 12.33 11.59 -24.55
N VAL A 309 13.51 11.06 -24.86
CA VAL A 309 14.20 11.30 -26.13
C VAL A 309 13.41 10.73 -27.30
N GLY A 310 12.88 9.52 -27.16
CA GLY A 310 12.07 8.87 -28.20
C GLY A 310 10.80 9.66 -28.52
N ILE A 311 10.04 10.08 -27.51
CA ILE A 311 8.82 10.88 -27.67
C ILE A 311 9.12 12.20 -28.36
N ARG A 312 10.24 12.83 -28.03
CA ARG A 312 10.68 14.07 -28.69
C ARG A 312 10.86 13.89 -30.19
N GLY A 313 11.26 12.71 -30.66
CA GLY A 313 11.37 12.38 -32.08
C GLY A 313 10.03 12.14 -32.79
N MET A 314 8.96 11.84 -32.04
CA MET A 314 7.65 11.50 -32.59
C MET A 314 6.78 12.74 -32.91
N HIS A 315 5.71 12.52 -33.68
CA HIS A 315 4.68 13.53 -33.93
C HIS A 315 4.02 13.99 -32.61
N TRP A 316 3.68 15.28 -32.51
CA TRP A 316 3.15 15.90 -31.27
C TRP A 316 1.89 15.20 -30.73
N SER A 317 1.08 14.60 -31.61
CA SER A 317 -0.12 13.86 -31.21
C SER A 317 0.19 12.68 -30.29
N PHE A 318 1.37 12.07 -30.41
CA PHE A 318 1.80 11.01 -29.50
C PHE A 318 2.00 11.53 -28.08
N SER A 319 2.62 12.72 -27.95
CA SER A 319 2.79 13.38 -26.65
C SER A 319 1.44 13.66 -25.99
N VAL A 320 0.46 14.17 -26.75
CA VAL A 320 -0.90 14.41 -26.25
C VAL A 320 -1.59 13.10 -25.87
N ALA A 321 -1.51 12.06 -26.70
CA ALA A 321 -2.08 10.75 -26.39
C ALA A 321 -1.48 10.14 -25.11
N SER A 322 -0.16 10.27 -24.93
CA SER A 322 0.52 9.81 -23.71
C SER A 322 0.05 10.55 -22.46
N LEU A 323 -0.19 11.87 -22.57
CA LEU A 323 -0.74 12.68 -21.48
C LEU A 323 -2.15 12.22 -21.12
N VAL A 324 -3.00 11.95 -22.12
CA VAL A 324 -4.36 11.43 -21.90
C VAL A 324 -4.33 10.08 -21.18
N VAL A 325 -3.44 9.17 -21.58
CA VAL A 325 -3.25 7.88 -20.91
C VAL A 325 -2.81 8.04 -19.45
N VAL A 326 -1.87 8.95 -19.17
CA VAL A 326 -1.42 9.24 -17.81
C VAL A 326 -2.55 9.81 -16.95
N LEU A 327 -3.36 10.74 -17.48
CA LEU A 327 -4.50 11.31 -16.77
C LEU A 327 -5.61 10.28 -16.52
N ALA A 328 -5.93 9.47 -17.52
CA ALA A 328 -6.90 8.37 -17.38
C ALA A 328 -6.44 7.37 -16.31
N MET A 329 -5.13 7.06 -16.26
CA MET A 329 -4.57 6.19 -15.24
C MET A 329 -4.51 6.82 -13.85
N ALA A 330 -4.29 8.13 -13.76
CA ALA A 330 -4.41 8.85 -12.48
C ALA A 330 -5.83 8.76 -11.92
N LEU A 331 -6.85 8.93 -12.77
CA LEU A 331 -8.25 8.76 -12.39
C LEU A 331 -8.56 7.32 -12.01
N ALA A 332 -8.11 6.33 -12.79
CA ALA A 332 -8.28 4.91 -12.48
C ALA A 332 -7.71 4.54 -11.11
N ARG A 333 -6.51 5.04 -10.76
CA ARG A 333 -5.91 4.84 -9.43
C ARG A 333 -6.71 5.49 -8.31
N ALA A 334 -7.23 6.71 -8.55
CA ALA A 334 -8.09 7.39 -7.57
C ALA A 334 -9.39 6.62 -7.34
N LEU A 335 -10.03 6.13 -8.41
CA LEU A 335 -11.25 5.33 -8.32
C LEU A 335 -11.02 3.96 -7.67
N ALA A 336 -9.90 3.30 -7.98
CA ALA A 336 -9.48 2.06 -7.35
C ALA A 336 -9.29 2.19 -5.84
N ARG A 337 -9.11 3.41 -5.30
CA ARG A 337 -8.86 3.68 -3.88
C ARG A 337 -9.90 4.60 -3.25
N ARG A 338 -11.10 4.72 -3.84
CA ARG A 338 -12.22 5.50 -3.30
C ARG A 338 -12.61 5.16 -1.85
N GLY A 339 -12.29 3.94 -1.38
CA GLY A 339 -12.49 3.53 0.01
C GLY A 339 -11.72 4.37 1.04
N LEU A 340 -10.62 5.03 0.64
CA LEU A 340 -9.91 5.95 1.54
C LEU A 340 -10.69 7.24 1.82
N MET A 341 -11.65 7.59 0.95
CA MET A 341 -12.49 8.78 1.12
C MET A 341 -13.74 8.49 1.95
N THR A 342 -14.00 7.23 2.35
CA THR A 342 -15.16 6.93 3.19
C THR A 342 -14.89 7.41 4.63
N PRO A 343 -15.78 8.21 5.21
CA PRO A 343 -15.62 8.68 6.57
C PRO A 343 -15.65 7.50 7.53
N MET A 344 -14.69 7.45 8.45
CA MET A 344 -14.76 6.51 9.57
C MET A 344 -15.74 7.02 10.61
N PHE A 345 -16.45 6.09 11.24
CA PHE A 345 -17.25 6.41 12.41
C PHE A 345 -16.30 6.60 13.59
N SER A 346 -16.36 7.80 14.17
CA SER A 346 -15.57 8.16 15.33
C SER A 346 -16.50 8.72 16.40
N GLN A 347 -16.22 8.35 17.64
CA GLN A 347 -16.90 8.88 18.82
C GLN A 347 -15.85 9.42 19.77
N ALA A 348 -15.99 10.69 20.17
CA ALA A 348 -15.12 11.28 21.17
C ALA A 348 -15.40 10.65 22.53
N LEU A 349 -14.34 10.30 23.25
CA LEU A 349 -14.42 9.67 24.55
C LEU A 349 -13.83 10.59 25.64
N PRO A 350 -14.35 10.52 26.87
CA PRO A 350 -13.64 11.08 28.01
C PRO A 350 -12.30 10.34 28.18
N PRO A 351 -11.20 11.06 28.47
CA PRO A 351 -9.89 10.44 28.63
C PRO A 351 -9.90 9.49 29.82
N GLU A 352 -9.10 8.42 29.74
CA GLU A 352 -8.92 7.36 30.76
C GLU A 352 -10.09 6.39 30.95
N PHE A 353 -11.28 6.71 30.40
CA PHE A 353 -12.48 5.87 30.48
C PHE A 353 -12.79 5.14 29.17
N GLU A 354 -11.81 4.98 28.27
CA GLU A 354 -12.06 4.40 26.95
C GLU A 354 -12.45 2.92 27.02
N LEU A 355 -11.79 2.15 27.89
CA LEU A 355 -12.14 0.75 28.15
C LEU A 355 -13.49 0.61 28.84
N ASP A 356 -13.78 1.49 29.80
CA ASP A 356 -15.03 1.47 30.55
C ASP A 356 -16.21 1.75 29.63
N TRP A 357 -16.05 2.71 28.72
CA TRP A 357 -17.03 2.98 27.66
C TRP A 357 -17.23 1.77 26.73
N PHE A 358 -16.14 1.10 26.33
CA PHE A 358 -16.24 -0.09 25.49
C PHE A 358 -16.97 -1.24 26.21
N ALA A 359 -16.64 -1.48 27.48
CA ALA A 359 -17.30 -2.47 28.31
C ALA A 359 -18.80 -2.17 28.52
N ASP A 360 -19.16 -0.90 28.75
CA ASP A 360 -20.56 -0.48 28.88
C ASP A 360 -21.33 -0.62 27.55
N THR A 361 -20.67 -0.35 26.43
CA THR A 361 -21.28 -0.53 25.10
C THR A 361 -21.62 -2.01 24.84
N LEU A 362 -20.77 -2.94 25.29
CA LEU A 362 -21.01 -4.38 25.20
C LEU A 362 -22.16 -4.86 26.08
N ARG A 363 -22.46 -4.16 27.17
CA ARG A 363 -23.59 -4.50 28.07
C ARG A 363 -24.95 -4.33 27.40
N ASN A 364 -25.05 -3.41 26.44
CA ASN A 364 -26.30 -3.06 25.76
C ASN A 364 -26.58 -3.90 24.50
N ILE A 365 -25.73 -4.90 24.22
CA ILE A 365 -25.88 -5.90 23.15
C ILE A 365 -26.59 -7.14 23.72
#